data_AF-A0A924ECA2-F1
#
_entry.id   AF-A0A924ECA2-F1
#
_cell.length_a   1.000
_cell.length_b   1.000
_cell.length_c   1.000
_cell.angle_alpha   90.00
_cell.angle_beta   90.00
_cell.angle_gamma   90.00
#
_symmetry.space_group_name_H-M   'P 1'
#
loop_
_entity.id
_entity.type
_entity.pdbx_description
1 polymer ?
#
loop_
_entity_poly.entity_id
_entity_poly.type
_entity_poly.pdbx_seq_one_letter_code
_entity_poly.pdbx_strand_id
1 'polypeptide(L)'
;DLPNVYVAGRLDADSEGLLLLTSNGALQARISDPRYKMEKTYWVQVEGQPGDAALSALRAGVALNDGMTRPATVQLIDCPGQLWPREPPVRVRQAIPTSWISLGIREGRNRQVRRMTAAVGHPTLRLIRAAIGPHSLGDLAPGSWREATLA
;
A
#
# COMPACT_ATOMS: atom_id res chain seq x y z
N ASP A 1 -23.53 -12.05 -2.72
CA ASP A 1 -22.87 -11.37 -3.85
C ASP A 1 -23.56 -10.07 -4.19
N LEU A 2 -22.80 -9.00 -4.39
CA LEU A 2 -23.30 -7.75 -4.96
C LEU A 2 -23.14 -7.84 -6.48
N PRO A 3 -24.22 -8.02 -7.26
CA PRO A 3 -24.10 -8.08 -8.70
C PRO A 3 -23.65 -6.73 -9.27
N ASN A 4 -22.86 -6.77 -10.34
CA ASN A 4 -22.45 -5.61 -11.13
C ASN A 4 -21.52 -4.59 -10.44
N VAL A 5 -20.76 -4.97 -9.41
CA VAL A 5 -19.66 -4.15 -8.87
C VAL A 5 -18.30 -4.67 -9.31
N TYR A 6 -17.41 -3.75 -9.68
CA TYR A 6 -16.08 -4.05 -10.18
C TYR A 6 -15.00 -3.29 -9.41
N VAL A 7 -13.79 -3.84 -9.40
CA VAL A 7 -12.63 -3.21 -8.76
C VAL A 7 -12.22 -1.93 -9.50
N ALA A 8 -12.19 -0.81 -8.76
CA ALA A 8 -11.65 0.47 -9.19
C ALA A 8 -10.24 0.66 -8.61
N GLY A 9 -9.24 0.08 -9.32
CA GLY A 9 -7.85 0.05 -8.87
C GLY A 9 -7.48 -1.26 -8.17
N ARG A 10 -6.76 -2.12 -8.90
CA ARG A 10 -6.37 -3.46 -8.45
C ARG A 10 -5.50 -3.43 -7.18
N LEU A 11 -5.50 -4.55 -6.47
CA LEU A 11 -4.59 -4.85 -5.37
C LEU A 11 -4.01 -6.25 -5.63
N ASP A 12 -2.73 -6.45 -5.36
CA ASP A 12 -2.09 -7.75 -5.52
C ASP A 12 -2.63 -8.75 -4.48
N ALA A 13 -2.75 -10.02 -4.86
CA ALA A 13 -3.34 -11.05 -4.00
C ALA A 13 -2.58 -11.29 -2.67
N ASP A 14 -1.29 -10.97 -2.63
CA ASP A 14 -0.46 -11.10 -1.42
C ASP A 14 -0.47 -9.85 -0.52
N SER A 15 -1.26 -8.84 -0.92
CA SER A 15 -1.42 -7.55 -0.26
C SER A 15 -2.82 -7.44 0.36
N GLU A 16 -2.95 -6.64 1.41
CA GLU A 16 -4.15 -6.53 2.23
C GLU A 16 -4.68 -5.08 2.22
N GLY A 17 -5.89 -4.88 2.77
CA GLY A 17 -6.43 -3.54 3.03
C GLY A 17 -7.40 -3.03 1.97
N LEU A 18 -7.45 -1.71 1.83
CA LEU A 18 -8.54 -1.01 1.15
C LEU A 18 -8.62 -1.32 -0.34
N LEU A 19 -9.83 -1.65 -0.80
CA LEU A 19 -10.19 -1.82 -2.19
C LEU A 19 -11.43 -0.98 -2.48
N LEU A 20 -11.40 -0.20 -3.56
CA LEU A 20 -12.59 0.53 -4.01
C LEU A 20 -13.33 -0.34 -5.03
N LEU A 21 -14.64 -0.48 -4.82
CA LEU A 21 -15.56 -1.20 -5.69
C LEU A 21 -16.62 -0.22 -6.19
N THR A 22 -17.00 -0.34 -7.45
CA THR A 22 -18.06 0.50 -8.04
C THR A 22 -18.79 -0.22 -9.16
N SER A 23 -20.09 0.03 -9.29
CA SER A 23 -20.90 -0.35 -10.45
C SER A 23 -20.94 0.75 -11.52
N ASN A 24 -20.42 1.94 -11.24
CA ASN A 24 -20.41 3.07 -12.17
C ASN A 24 -19.11 3.07 -12.99
N GLY A 25 -19.22 2.80 -14.30
CA GLY A 25 -18.08 2.73 -15.22
C GLY A 25 -17.33 4.07 -15.39
N ALA A 26 -18.01 5.22 -15.34
CA ALA A 26 -17.35 6.52 -15.43
C ALA A 26 -16.47 6.78 -14.20
N LEU A 27 -16.97 6.38 -13.02
CA LEU A 27 -16.22 6.46 -11.78
C LEU A 27 -15.04 5.48 -11.75
N GLN A 28 -15.25 4.25 -12.20
CA GLN A 28 -14.18 3.26 -12.36
C GLN A 28 -13.06 3.80 -13.25
N ALA A 29 -13.42 4.38 -14.40
CA ALA A 29 -12.50 5.01 -15.32
C ALA A 29 -11.75 6.16 -14.64
N ARG A 30 -12.45 7.05 -13.93
CA ARG A 30 -11.83 8.18 -13.21
C ARG A 30 -10.82 7.74 -12.15
N ILE A 31 -11.16 6.75 -11.33
CA ILE A 31 -10.27 6.22 -10.28
C ILE A 31 -9.06 5.49 -10.88
N SER A 32 -9.26 4.80 -12.01
CA SER A 32 -8.23 4.00 -12.66
C SER A 32 -7.36 4.81 -13.64
N ASP A 33 -7.82 5.99 -14.06
CA ASP A 33 -7.13 6.84 -15.05
C ASP A 33 -5.76 7.29 -14.49
N PRO A 34 -4.66 7.00 -15.22
CA PRO A 34 -3.31 7.42 -14.84
C PRO A 34 -3.11 8.94 -14.65
N ARG A 35 -4.03 9.78 -15.17
CA ARG A 35 -3.99 11.24 -15.02
C ARG A 35 -4.49 11.70 -13.65
N TYR A 36 -5.46 11.01 -13.06
CA TYR A 36 -6.05 11.35 -11.76
C TYR A 36 -5.48 10.51 -10.62
N LYS A 37 -4.21 10.08 -10.72
CA LYS A 37 -3.57 9.16 -9.76
C LYS A 37 -3.67 9.70 -8.33
N MET A 38 -4.71 9.24 -7.64
CA MET A 38 -4.88 9.44 -6.22
C MET A 38 -3.68 8.80 -5.51
N GLU A 39 -3.22 9.50 -4.48
CA GLU A 39 -2.20 8.97 -3.60
C GLU A 39 -2.72 7.72 -2.91
N LYS A 40 -1.89 6.68 -2.88
CA LYS A 40 -2.16 5.44 -2.17
C LYS A 40 -1.18 5.37 -1.02
N THR A 41 -1.72 5.30 0.19
CA THR A 41 -0.92 5.18 1.41
C THR A 41 -0.91 3.72 1.85
N TYR A 42 0.28 3.19 2.08
CA TYR A 42 0.51 1.83 2.51
C TYR A 42 1.18 1.81 3.87
N TRP A 43 0.70 0.95 4.76
CA TRP A 43 1.48 0.49 5.90
C TRP A 43 2.27 -0.75 5.46
N VAL A 44 3.59 -0.66 5.63
CA VAL A 44 4.52 -1.67 5.14
C VAL A 44 5.33 -2.18 6.31
N GLN A 45 5.19 -3.46 6.62
CA GLN A 45 6.09 -4.14 7.54
C GLN A 45 7.31 -4.59 6.74
N VAL A 46 8.51 -4.23 7.19
CA VAL A 46 9.78 -4.55 6.53
C VAL A 46 10.72 -5.32 7.45
N GLU A 47 11.62 -6.13 6.87
CA GLU A 47 12.76 -6.70 7.61
C GLU A 47 13.74 -5.59 8.03
N GLY A 48 14.25 -5.67 9.25
CA GLY A 48 15.22 -4.73 9.83
C GLY A 48 14.59 -3.41 10.28
N GLN A 49 15.46 -2.41 10.47
CA GLN A 49 15.09 -1.06 10.86
C GLN A 49 15.69 -0.07 9.85
N PRO A 50 14.86 0.49 8.94
CA PRO A 50 15.33 1.49 7.99
C PRO A 50 15.86 2.74 8.69
N GLY A 51 17.13 3.07 8.46
CA GLY A 51 17.73 4.32 8.90
C GLY A 51 17.40 5.50 7.98
N ASP A 52 17.85 6.69 8.35
CA ASP A 52 17.54 7.94 7.64
C ASP A 52 17.96 7.94 6.17
N ALA A 53 19.08 7.29 5.84
CA ALA A 53 19.56 7.17 4.47
C ALA A 53 18.57 6.36 3.60
N ALA A 54 18.07 5.22 4.10
CA ALA A 54 17.11 4.38 3.40
C ALA A 54 15.76 5.10 3.23
N LEU A 55 15.27 5.75 4.30
CA LEU A 55 14.04 6.54 4.26
C LEU A 55 14.15 7.71 3.27
N SER A 56 15.29 8.41 3.26
CA SER A 56 15.54 9.53 2.34
C SER A 56 15.63 9.08 0.89
N ALA A 57 16.27 7.93 0.61
CA ALA A 57 16.29 7.35 -0.72
C ALA A 57 14.88 6.98 -1.22
N LEU A 58 14.05 6.38 -0.37
CA LEU A 58 12.65 6.08 -0.71
C LEU A 58 11.85 7.36 -1.01
N ARG A 59 12.06 8.45 -0.24
CA ARG A 59 11.39 9.75 -0.44
C ARG A 59 11.79 10.41 -1.76
N ALA A 60 13.09 10.42 -2.07
CA ALA A 60 13.61 11.02 -3.29
C ALA A 60 13.22 10.21 -4.53
N GLY A 61 13.12 8.90 -4.38
CA GLY A 61 12.87 7.94 -5.45
C GLY A 61 14.08 7.02 -5.66
N VAL A 62 13.80 5.77 -6.02
CA VAL A 62 14.82 4.71 -6.16
C VAL A 62 14.84 4.17 -7.59
N ALA A 63 16.00 3.72 -8.04
CA ALA A 63 16.14 3.06 -9.32
C ALA A 63 15.57 1.64 -9.25
N LEU A 64 14.59 1.35 -10.10
CA LEU A 64 14.08 0.00 -10.32
C LEU A 64 14.39 -0.43 -11.77
N ASN A 65 14.16 -1.70 -12.11
CA ASN A 65 14.40 -2.25 -13.45
C ASN A 65 13.59 -1.55 -14.57
N ASP A 66 12.42 -0.99 -14.24
CA ASP A 66 11.55 -0.22 -15.13
C ASP A 66 11.73 1.32 -14.95
N GLY A 67 12.89 1.75 -14.42
CA GLY A 67 13.29 3.17 -14.29
C GLY A 67 13.21 3.74 -12.87
N MET A 68 13.51 5.03 -12.72
CA MET A 68 13.39 5.75 -11.44
C MET A 68 11.93 5.85 -10.98
N THR A 69 11.67 5.65 -9.69
CA THR A 69 10.36 5.97 -9.11
C THR A 69 10.19 7.47 -8.96
N ARG A 70 8.95 7.94 -8.95
CA ARG A 70 8.66 9.32 -8.53
C ARG A 70 8.94 9.48 -7.03
N PRO A 71 9.09 10.73 -6.54
CA PRO A 71 9.13 11.01 -5.12
C PRO A 71 7.92 10.43 -4.38
N ALA A 72 8.14 10.02 -3.15
CA ALA A 72 7.14 9.37 -2.31
C ALA A 72 7.12 10.00 -0.90
N THR A 73 5.97 9.93 -0.25
CA THR A 73 5.87 10.27 1.17
C THR A 73 6.27 9.03 1.98
N VAL A 74 7.26 9.13 2.85
CA VAL A 74 7.74 7.97 3.64
C VAL A 74 8.02 8.38 5.08
N GLN A 75 7.50 7.62 6.03
CA GLN A 75 7.69 7.83 7.46
C GLN A 75 7.88 6.49 8.16
N LEU A 76 8.82 6.43 9.10
CA LEU A 76 8.84 5.36 10.10
C LEU A 76 7.65 5.58 11.04
N ILE A 77 6.92 4.52 11.34
CA ILE A 77 5.75 4.57 12.20
C ILE A 77 5.80 3.42 13.20
N ASP A 78 5.10 3.58 14.32
CA ASP A 78 4.80 2.45 15.19
C ASP A 78 3.89 1.44 14.47
N CYS A 79 3.79 0.23 15.03
CA CYS A 79 2.84 -0.76 14.54
C CYS A 79 1.43 -0.13 14.47
N PRO A 80 0.76 -0.13 13.31
CA PRO A 80 -0.51 0.58 13.15
C PRO A 80 -1.63 -0.08 13.95
N GLY A 81 -1.94 0.42 15.16
CA GLY A 81 -3.05 -0.04 15.99
C GLY A 81 -3.17 -1.57 16.13
N GLN A 82 -4.38 -2.05 16.43
CA GLN A 82 -4.65 -3.48 16.48
C GLN A 82 -4.96 -4.00 15.07
N LEU A 83 -3.92 -4.43 14.36
CA LEU A 83 -4.08 -5.11 13.07
C LEU A 83 -4.68 -6.51 13.26
N TRP A 84 -5.47 -6.94 12.29
CA TRP A 84 -5.92 -8.32 12.20
C TRP A 84 -4.75 -9.29 11.96
N PRO A 85 -4.87 -10.55 12.40
CA PRO A 85 -3.89 -11.58 12.07
C PRO A 85 -3.84 -11.82 10.56
N ARG A 86 -2.65 -12.12 10.04
CA ARG A 86 -2.45 -12.47 8.62
C ARG A 86 -2.39 -13.99 8.49
N GLU A 87 -3.07 -14.53 7.49
CA GLU A 87 -2.99 -15.95 7.11
C GLU A 87 -2.52 -16.10 5.65
N PRO A 88 -1.43 -16.84 5.38
CA PRO A 88 -0.46 -17.36 6.36
C PRO A 88 0.31 -16.21 7.06
N PRO A 89 0.85 -16.45 8.27
CA PRO A 89 1.62 -15.44 8.99
C PRO A 89 2.84 -15.01 8.18
N VAL A 90 3.32 -13.79 8.42
CA VAL A 90 4.56 -13.33 7.81
C VAL A 90 5.73 -14.21 8.25
N ARG A 91 6.70 -14.41 7.36
CA ARG A 91 7.92 -15.15 7.70
C ARG A 91 8.73 -14.35 8.72
N VAL A 92 8.80 -14.83 9.94
CA VAL A 92 9.60 -14.22 11.01
C VAL A 92 10.96 -14.92 11.10
N ARG A 93 12.02 -14.13 11.21
CA ARG A 93 13.37 -14.61 11.55
C ARG A 93 13.71 -14.06 12.94
N GLN A 94 13.87 -14.94 13.94
CA GLN A 94 14.04 -14.52 15.34
C GLN A 94 15.19 -13.52 15.55
N ALA A 95 16.26 -13.62 14.75
CA ALA A 95 17.42 -12.74 14.86
C ALA A 95 17.29 -11.38 14.14
N ILE A 96 16.21 -11.16 13.37
CA ILE A 96 16.04 -9.94 12.57
C ILE A 96 14.78 -9.20 13.05
N PRO A 97 14.90 -7.96 13.56
CA PRO A 97 13.72 -7.19 13.95
C PRO A 97 12.88 -6.82 12.72
N THR A 98 11.65 -6.38 12.94
CA THR A 98 10.80 -5.83 11.87
C THR A 98 10.33 -4.44 12.25
N SER A 99 10.21 -3.57 11.26
CA SER A 99 9.72 -2.20 11.46
C SER A 99 8.53 -1.91 10.55
N TRP A 100 7.77 -0.88 10.90
CA TRP A 100 6.67 -0.39 10.08
C TRP A 100 7.02 0.96 9.46
N ILE A 101 6.69 1.12 8.19
CA ILE A 101 6.72 2.41 7.51
C ILE A 101 5.36 2.73 6.90
N SER A 102 5.00 4.02 6.92
CA SER A 102 3.97 4.57 6.05
C SER A 102 4.62 4.98 4.74
N LEU A 103 4.10 4.51 3.60
CA LEU A 103 4.62 4.82 2.28
C LEU A 103 3.47 5.25 1.36
N GLY A 104 3.47 6.52 0.95
CA GLY A 104 2.51 7.15 0.05
C GLY A 104 3.06 7.32 -1.35
N ILE A 105 2.39 6.76 -2.37
CA ILE A 105 2.77 6.90 -3.78
C ILE A 105 1.60 7.34 -4.67
N ARG A 106 1.90 8.16 -5.67
CA ARG A 106 0.98 8.54 -6.76
C ARG A 106 1.30 7.79 -8.05
N GLU A 107 1.83 6.58 -7.90
CA GLU A 107 2.17 5.67 -8.98
C GLU A 107 1.43 4.34 -8.79
N GLY A 108 1.73 3.38 -9.66
CA GLY A 108 1.04 2.08 -9.69
C GLY A 108 1.78 1.06 -10.54
N ARG A 109 3.12 1.06 -10.48
CA ARG A 109 3.94 0.07 -11.21
C ARG A 109 3.80 -1.30 -10.53
N ASN A 110 4.04 -2.38 -11.28
CA ASN A 110 3.92 -3.74 -10.77
C ASN A 110 4.73 -3.90 -9.47
N ARG A 111 4.08 -4.32 -8.37
CA ARG A 111 4.71 -4.57 -7.06
C ARG A 111 5.62 -3.44 -6.56
N GLN A 112 5.32 -2.18 -6.93
CA GLN A 112 6.23 -1.05 -6.78
C GLN A 112 6.75 -0.89 -5.34
N VAL A 113 5.86 -0.88 -4.34
CA VAL A 113 6.23 -0.71 -2.93
C VAL A 113 7.22 -1.78 -2.48
N ARG A 114 6.95 -3.05 -2.79
CA ARG A 114 7.82 -4.17 -2.40
C ARG A 114 9.20 -4.07 -3.05
N ARG A 115 9.25 -3.65 -4.31
CA ARG A 115 10.51 -3.44 -5.04
C ARG A 115 11.28 -2.25 -4.49
N MET A 116 10.59 -1.17 -4.12
CA MET A 116 11.20 0.00 -3.49
C MET A 116 11.87 -0.35 -2.16
N THR A 117 11.15 -1.02 -1.25
CA THR A 117 11.74 -1.34 0.07
C THR A 117 12.88 -2.36 -0.06
N ALA A 118 12.78 -3.34 -0.97
CA ALA A 118 13.86 -4.27 -1.25
C ALA A 118 15.11 -3.56 -1.84
N ALA A 119 14.93 -2.57 -2.71
CA ALA A 119 16.03 -1.82 -3.31
C ALA A 119 16.87 -1.03 -2.29
N VAL A 120 16.28 -0.66 -1.15
CA VAL A 120 16.99 -0.01 -0.03
C VAL A 120 17.39 -0.99 1.08
N GLY A 121 17.34 -2.30 0.82
CA GLY A 121 17.81 -3.34 1.75
C GLY A 121 16.80 -3.79 2.80
N HIS A 122 15.52 -3.40 2.69
CA HIS A 122 14.47 -3.72 3.66
C HIS A 122 13.27 -4.41 3.01
N PRO A 123 13.37 -5.71 2.66
CA PRO A 123 12.28 -6.44 2.00
C PRO A 123 10.94 -6.34 2.75
N THR A 124 9.85 -6.17 2.01
CA THR A 124 8.50 -6.11 2.56
C THR A 124 8.01 -7.49 3.01
N LEU A 125 7.59 -7.60 4.27
CA LEU A 125 6.94 -8.77 4.86
C LEU A 125 5.41 -8.70 4.75
N ARG A 126 4.83 -7.54 5.09
CA ARG A 126 3.39 -7.27 5.06
C ARG A 126 3.12 -5.96 4.35
N LEU A 127 2.07 -5.92 3.53
CA LEU A 127 1.68 -4.73 2.80
C LEU A 127 0.17 -4.52 2.94
N ILE A 128 -0.21 -3.43 3.61
CA ILE A 128 -1.60 -3.07 3.84
C ILE A 128 -1.85 -1.72 3.17
N ARG A 129 -2.78 -1.64 2.22
CA ARG A 129 -3.20 -0.35 1.66
C ARG A 129 -4.18 0.30 2.64
N ALA A 130 -3.71 1.34 3.33
CA ALA A 130 -4.46 2.03 4.37
C ALA A 130 -5.37 3.12 3.79
N ALA A 131 -5.00 3.75 2.67
CA ALA A 131 -5.82 4.79 2.04
C ALA A 131 -5.64 4.89 0.53
N ILE A 132 -6.67 5.42 -0.15
CA ILE A 132 -6.68 5.84 -1.55
C ILE A 132 -7.34 7.23 -1.61
N GLY A 133 -6.56 8.28 -1.80
CA GLY A 133 -7.06 9.65 -1.75
C GLY A 133 -7.79 9.94 -0.43
N PRO A 134 -9.06 10.41 -0.46
CA PRO A 134 -9.83 10.72 0.73
C PRO A 134 -10.40 9.47 1.43
N HIS A 135 -10.30 8.29 0.81
CA HIS A 135 -10.84 7.07 1.37
C HIS A 135 -9.77 6.37 2.22
N SER A 136 -10.04 6.22 3.51
CA SER A 136 -9.20 5.46 4.44
C SER A 136 -9.90 4.17 4.88
N LEU A 137 -9.09 3.20 5.29
CA LEU A 137 -9.56 1.94 5.85
C LEU A 137 -10.38 2.18 7.13
N GLY A 138 -9.92 3.09 8.00
CA GLY A 138 -10.55 3.35 9.29
C GLY A 138 -10.71 2.07 10.11
N ASP A 139 -11.90 1.86 10.66
CA ASP A 139 -12.23 0.69 11.49
C ASP A 139 -12.81 -0.48 10.68
N LEU A 140 -12.65 -0.48 9.36
CA LEU A 140 -13.18 -1.54 8.50
C LEU A 140 -12.41 -2.85 8.72
N ALA A 141 -13.12 -3.86 9.24
CA ALA A 141 -12.55 -5.19 9.46
C ALA A 141 -12.24 -5.92 8.14
N PRO A 142 -11.30 -6.87 8.13
CA PRO A 142 -11.01 -7.71 6.97
C PRO A 142 -12.25 -8.40 6.43
N GLY A 143 -12.36 -8.47 5.09
CA GLY A 143 -13.49 -9.09 4.41
C GLY A 143 -14.81 -8.32 4.53
N SER A 144 -14.84 -7.24 5.31
CA SER A 144 -16.01 -6.37 5.43
C SER A 144 -15.98 -5.28 4.37
N TRP A 145 -17.15 -4.72 4.08
CA TRP A 145 -17.31 -3.59 3.17
C TRP A 145 -18.32 -2.61 3.75
N ARG A 146 -18.25 -1.37 3.27
CA ARG A 146 -19.22 -0.32 3.57
C ARG A 146 -19.43 0.53 2.33
N GLU A 147 -20.60 1.15 2.22
CA GLU A 147 -20.83 2.16 1.20
C GLU A 147 -19.99 3.41 1.47
N ALA A 148 -19.54 4.06 0.40
CA ALA A 148 -18.78 5.28 0.46
C ALA A 148 -19.28 6.23 -0.63
N THR A 149 -19.64 7.45 -0.23
CA THR A 149 -19.93 8.53 -1.16
C THR A 149 -18.60 9.14 -1.62
N LEU A 150 -18.44 9.38 -2.91
CA LEU A 150 -17.34 10.24 -3.36
C LEU A 150 -17.73 11.69 -3.12
N ALA A 151 -16.89 12.38 -2.35
CA ALA A 151 -16.89 13.84 -2.32
C ALA A 151 -16.43 14.39 -3.68
#